data_AF-A0A1C5QKT6-F1
#
_entry.id   AF-A0A1C5QKT6-F1
#
_cell.length_a   1.000
_cell.length_b   1.000
_cell.length_c   1.000
_cell.angle_alpha   90.00
_cell.angle_beta   90.00
_cell.angle_gamma   90.00
#
_symmetry.space_group_name_H-M   'P 1'
#
loop_
_entity.id
_entity.type
_entity.pdbx_description
1 polymer ?
#
loop_
_entity_poly.entity_id
_entity_poly.type
_entity_poly.pdbx_seq_one_letter_code
_entity_poly.pdbx_strand_id
1 'polypeptide(L)' 'MKPEYANTFGIRKVSDKDGEVLEVTLDIAYKYMETAMTVTPKGMENISTPAADYVASIVMNRQSAISLRNLLIQTLGTEP' A
#
# COMPACT_ATOMS: atom_id res chain seq x y z
N MET A 1 4.73 -9.83 -13.59
CA MET A 1 3.74 -10.79 -13.04
C MET A 1 3.07 -10.13 -11.83
N LYS A 2 1.75 -10.20 -11.73
CA LYS A 2 1.01 -9.60 -10.61
C LYS A 2 1.18 -10.49 -9.36
N PRO A 3 1.48 -9.91 -8.18
CA PRO A 3 1.65 -10.67 -6.94
C PRO A 3 0.32 -11.26 -6.45
N GLU A 4 0.41 -12.40 -5.77
CA GLU A 4 -0.75 -13.10 -5.20
C GLU A 4 -1.32 -12.38 -3.96
N TYR A 5 -0.44 -11.73 -3.18
CA TYR A 5 -0.79 -11.00 -1.97
C TYR A 5 -0.46 -9.52 -2.10
N ALA A 6 -1.26 -8.69 -1.42
CA ALA A 6 -0.96 -7.26 -1.33
C ALA A 6 0.42 -7.08 -0.69
N ASN A 7 1.27 -6.34 -1.37
CA ASN A 7 2.69 -6.20 -1.03
C ASN A 7 3.08 -4.74 -0.78
N THR A 8 2.12 -3.83 -0.80
CA THR A 8 2.34 -2.41 -0.48
C THR A 8 1.25 -1.92 0.45
N PHE A 9 1.68 -1.33 1.56
CA PHE A 9 0.83 -0.74 2.58
C PHE A 9 1.24 0.72 2.79
N GLY A 10 0.29 1.64 2.63
CA GLY A 10 0.49 3.08 2.82
C GLY A 10 -0.36 3.58 3.98
N ILE A 11 0.14 4.59 4.70
CA ILE A 11 -0.62 5.25 5.77
C ILE A 11 -0.76 6.73 5.41
N ARG A 12 -2.01 7.19 5.30
CA ARG A 12 -2.36 8.60 5.22
C ARG A 12 -2.98 9.03 6.54
N LYS A 13 -2.71 10.26 6.97
CA LYS A 13 -3.32 10.85 8.17
C LYS A 13 -3.98 12.17 7.82
N VAL A 14 -5.10 12.44 8.47
CA VAL A 14 -5.75 13.75 8.48
C VAL A 14 -5.62 14.30 9.88
N SER A 15 -5.07 15.51 9.98
CA SER A 15 -4.91 16.23 11.24
C SER A 15 -5.70 17.53 11.20
N ASP A 16 -6.12 18.01 12.37
CA ASP A 16 -6.68 19.35 12.50
C ASP A 16 -5.57 20.43 12.47
N LYS A 17 -5.97 21.68 12.72
CA LYS A 17 -5.06 22.84 12.69
C LYS A 17 -4.05 22.83 13.85
N ASP A 18 -4.38 22.17 14.95
CA ASP A 18 -3.54 22.06 16.14
C ASP A 18 -2.60 20.83 16.06
N GLY A 19 -2.78 19.98 15.03
CA GLY A 19 -1.95 18.82 14.72
C GLY A 19 -2.50 17.51 15.26
N GLU A 20 -3.67 17.52 15.90
CA GLU A 20 -4.31 16.32 16.42
C GLU A 20 -4.78 15.43 15.27
N VAL A 21 -4.47 14.13 15.36
CA VAL A 21 -4.82 13.16 14.33
C VAL A 21 -6.30 12.78 14.49
N LEU A 22 -7.11 13.18 13.50
CA LEU A 22 -8.53 12.88 13.45
C LEU A 22 -8.76 11.48 12.85
N GLU A 23 -8.13 11.22 11.71
CA GLU A 23 -8.32 10.01 10.94
C GLU A 23 -6.99 9.50 10.37
N VAL A 24 -6.89 8.18 10.27
CA VAL A 24 -5.80 7.44 9.65
C VAL A 24 -6.40 6.53 8.60
N THR A 25 -5.86 6.55 7.39
CA THR A 25 -6.26 5.64 6.31
C THR A 25 -5.12 4.67 6.03
N LEU A 26 -5.42 3.37 6.05
CA LEU A 26 -4.53 2.32 5.57
C LEU A 26 -4.88 1.98 4.13
N ASP A 27 -3.99 2.32 3.20
CA ASP A 27 -4.11 1.98 1.78
C ASP A 27 -3.34 0.67 1.51
N ILE A 28 -3.98 -0.24 0.78
CA ILE A 28 -3.43 -1.56 0.48
C ILE A 28 -3.42 -1.72 -1.04
N ALA A 29 -2.29 -2.12 -1.61
CA ALA A 29 -2.13 -2.26 -3.05
C ALA A 29 -1.24 -3.46 -3.43
N TYR A 30 -1.46 -3.96 -4.63
CA TYR A 30 -0.48 -4.75 -5.36
C TYR A 30 0.42 -3.79 -6.14
N LYS A 31 1.74 -3.83 -5.92
CA LYS A 31 2.73 -3.18 -6.80
C LYS A 31 3.53 -4.22 -7.55
N TYR A 32 3.69 -4.03 -8.85
CA TYR A 32 4.41 -4.95 -9.72
C TYR A 32 4.98 -4.26 -10.95
N MET A 33 5.84 -4.98 -11.68
CA MET A 33 6.25 -4.59 -13.01
C MET A 33 5.35 -5.28 -14.02
N GLU A 34 4.66 -4.48 -14.83
CA GLU A 34 3.91 -4.94 -15.99
C GLU A 34 4.84 -4.93 -17.20
N THR A 35 4.87 -6.03 -17.95
CA THR A 35 5.68 -6.14 -19.15
C THR A 35 4.74 -6.21 -20.34
N ALA A 36 4.88 -5.25 -21.25
CA ALA A 36 4.12 -5.20 -22.50
C ALA A 36 5.05 -5.35 -23.70
N MET A 37 4.64 -6.16 -24.67
CA MET A 37 5.29 -6.25 -25.97
C MET A 37 4.83 -5.07 -26.83
N THR A 38 5.77 -4.21 -27.23
CA THR A 38 5.47 -3.04 -28.06
C THR A 38 6.29 -3.08 -29.34
N VAL A 39 5.68 -2.70 -30.46
CA VAL A 39 6.39 -2.54 -31.73
C VAL A 39 6.94 -1.12 -31.79
N THR A 40 8.26 -0.99 -31.85
CA THR A 40 8.97 0.28 -32.04
C THR A 40 9.65 0.29 -33.42
N PRO A 41 10.15 1.45 -33.90
CA PRO A 41 10.90 1.50 -35.16
C PRO A 41 12.16 0.62 -35.20
N LYS A 42 12.64 0.16 -34.03
CA LYS A 42 13.78 -0.75 -33.89
C LYS A 42 13.39 -2.23 -33.86
N GLY A 43 12.09 -2.53 -33.87
CA GLY A 43 11.55 -3.89 -33.82
C GLY A 43 10.60 -4.11 -32.65
N MET A 44 10.41 -5.37 -32.28
CA MET A 44 9.53 -5.76 -31.17
C MET A 44 10.33 -5.75 -29.87
N GLU A 45 9.91 -4.93 -28.91
CA GLU A 45 10.61 -4.72 -27.65
C GLU A 45 9.70 -5.05 -26.46
N ASN A 46 10.29 -5.64 -25.41
CA ASN A 46 9.63 -5.85 -24.13
C ASN A 46 9.91 -4.63 -23.25
N ILE A 47 8.86 -3.87 -22.92
CA ILE A 47 8.96 -2.72 -22.02
C ILE A 47 8.36 -3.11 -20.69
N SER A 48 9.13 -2.95 -19.62
CA SER A 48 8.67 -3.17 -18.24
C SER A 48 8.42 -1.83 -17.56
N THR A 49 7.18 -1.56 -17.16
CA THR A 49 6.79 -0.34 -16.46
C THR A 49 6.24 -0.63 -15.07
N PRO A 50 6.45 0.26 -14.08
CA PRO A 50 5.81 0.13 -12.78
C PRO A 50 4.28 0.23 -12.91
N ALA A 51 3.56 -0.69 -12.26
CA ALA A 51 2.11 -0.71 -12.16
C ALA A 51 1.67 -0.91 -10.70
N ALA A 52 0.46 -0.44 -10.39
CA ALA A 52 -0.13 -0.59 -9.07
C ALA A 52 -1.64 -0.76 -9.15
N ASP A 53 -2.17 -1.77 -8.46
CA ASP A 53 -3.60 -2.01 -8.30
C ASP A 53 -4.01 -1.85 -6.84
N TYR A 54 -4.92 -0.91 -6.57
CA TYR A 54 -5.46 -0.69 -5.23
C TYR A 54 -6.41 -1.82 -4.84
N VAL A 55 -6.20 -2.39 -3.66
CA VAL A 55 -7.00 -3.47 -3.08
C VAL A 55 -8.08 -2.90 -2.18
N ALA A 56 -7.69 -2.04 -1.25
CA ALA A 56 -8.58 -1.47 -0.26
C ALA A 56 -8.00 -0.18 0.33
N SER A 57 -8.89 0.63 0.90
CA SER A 57 -8.56 1.81 1.70
C SER A 57 -9.43 1.77 2.95
N ILE A 58 -8.82 1.59 4.12
CA ILE A 58 -9.52 1.44 5.39
C ILE A 58 -9.35 2.72 6.21
N VAL A 59 -10.43 3.46 6.40
CA VAL A 59 -10.46 4.66 7.25
C VAL A 59 -10.65 4.24 8.71
N MET A 60 -9.82 4.78 9.58
CA MET A 60 -9.75 4.48 11.00
C MET A 60 -9.67 5.78 11.80
N ASN A 61 -10.39 5.86 12.90
CA ASN A 61 -10.11 6.89 13.90
C ASN A 61 -8.84 6.52 14.70
N ARG A 62 -8.32 7.47 15.49
CA ARG A 62 -7.14 7.27 16.34
C ARG A 62 -7.20 6.00 17.18
N GLN A 63 -8.33 5.71 17.81
CA GLN A 63 -8.47 4.55 18.71
C GLN A 63 -8.36 3.23 17.94
N SER A 64 -9.08 3.09 16.82
CA SER A 64 -9.02 1.88 15.99
C SER A 64 -7.63 1.64 15.38
N ALA A 65 -6.93 2.71 14.98
CA ALA A 65 -5.56 2.60 14.49
C ALA A 65 -4.57 2.13 15.58
N ILE A 66 -4.72 2.62 16.82
CA ILE A 66 -3.93 2.16 17.98
C ILE A 66 -4.23 0.70 18.30
N SER A 67 -5.50 0.29 18.26
CA SER A 67 -5.90 -1.10 18.48
C SER A 67 -5.28 -2.03 17.43
N LEU A 68 -5.29 -1.64 16.15
CA LEU A 68 -4.64 -2.41 15.08
C LEU A 68 -3.13 -2.53 15.33
N ARG A 69 -2.45 -1.43 15.64
CA ARG A 69 -1.01 -1.46 15.98
C ARG A 69 -0.73 -2.44 17.12
N ASN A 70 -1.51 -2.40 18.20
CA ASN A 70 -1.28 -3.26 19.35
C ASN A 70 -1.55 -4.74 19.02
N LEU A 71 -2.59 -5.01 18.22
CA LEU A 71 -2.86 -6.36 17.73
C LEU A 71 -1.70 -6.90 16.87
N LEU A 72 -1.14 -6.07 15.99
CA LEU A 72 0.02 -6.44 15.17
C LEU A 72 1.24 -6.75 16.04
N ILE A 73 1.55 -5.88 17.02
CA ILE A 73 2.66 -6.11 17.97
C ILE A 73 2.45 -7.38 18.79
N GLN A 74 1.23 -7.64 19.26
CA GLN A 74 0.91 -8.84 20.02
C GLN A 74 1.04 -10.12 19.18
N THR A 75 0.65 -10.04 17.90
CA THR A 75 0.60 -11.19 16.99
C THR A 75 1.98 -11.54 16.43
N LEU A 76 2.76 -10.52 16.04
CA LEU A 76 4.09 -10.69 15.44
C LEU A 76 5.20 -10.72 16.51
N GLY A 77 4.88 -10.33 17.74
CA GLY A 77 5.86 -10.07 18.80
C GLY A 77 6.56 -8.72 18.62
N THR A 78 7.45 -8.40 19.55
CA THR A 78 8.54 -7.46 19.26
C THR A 78 9.58 -8.25 18.49
N GLU A 79 9.89 -7.87 17.25
CA GLU A 79 11.10 -8.38 16.58
C GLU A 79 12.29 -8.22 17.56
N PRO A 80 13.15 -9.24 17.70
CA PRO A 80 14.35 -9.14 18.53
C PRO A 80 15.32 -8.06 18.03
#